data_AF-A0A353E7F0-F1
#
_entry.id   AF-A0A353E7F0-F1
#
_cell.length_a   1.000
_cell.length_b   1.000
_cell.length_c   1.000
_cell.angle_alpha   90.00
_cell.angle_beta   90.00
_cell.angle_gamma   90.00
#
_symmetry.space_group_name_H-M   'P 1'
#
loop_
_entity.id
_entity.type
_entity.pdbx_description
1 polymer ?
#
loop_
_entity_poly.entity_id
_entity_poly.type
_entity_poly.pdbx_seq_one_letter_code
_entity_poly.pdbx_strand_id
1 'polypeptide(L)'
;MNRDEAKQLLPIIKAFSEGKEIERRSFGEKQWKEANYIVHTDCNEYRIKPSPKYRPFANAEECMQEMLKHQPVGWLKQKVSKVIYCIGSCDIENIYVGTTTKIHAYNKALDEFTFYDGSVFGVKEESEG
;
A
#
# COMPACT_ATOMS: atom_id res chain seq x y z
N MET A 1 32.00 -5.03 8.75
CA MET A 1 31.27 -5.98 7.89
C MET A 1 32.05 -7.27 7.77
N ASN A 2 31.69 -8.25 8.58
CA ASN A 2 32.00 -9.66 8.38
C ASN A 2 31.02 -10.28 7.36
N ARG A 3 31.21 -11.57 7.01
CA ARG A 3 30.38 -12.24 6.00
C ARG A 3 28.90 -12.37 6.40
N ASP A 4 28.58 -12.45 7.68
CA ASP A 4 27.20 -12.58 8.15
C ASP A 4 26.49 -11.23 8.21
N GLU A 5 27.17 -10.16 8.64
CA GLU A 5 26.72 -8.77 8.52
C GLU A 5 26.43 -8.42 7.05
N ALA A 6 27.29 -8.87 6.12
CA ALA A 6 27.07 -8.69 4.69
C ALA A 6 25.78 -9.39 4.21
N LYS A 7 25.52 -10.62 4.66
CA LYS A 7 24.29 -11.35 4.31
C LYS A 7 23.04 -10.66 4.84
N GLN A 8 23.09 -10.06 6.02
CA GLN A 8 21.95 -9.34 6.61
C GLN A 8 21.65 -8.03 5.87
N LEU A 9 22.69 -7.30 5.44
CA LEU A 9 22.52 -6.05 4.71
C LEU A 9 22.22 -6.25 3.22
N LEU A 10 22.59 -7.39 2.63
CA LEU A 10 22.40 -7.65 1.20
C LEU A 10 20.93 -7.47 0.73
N PRO A 11 19.90 -7.99 1.41
CA PRO A 11 18.50 -7.73 1.07
C PRO A 11 18.12 -6.24 1.14
N ILE A 12 18.65 -5.50 2.11
CA ILE A 12 18.37 -4.06 2.29
C ILE A 12 19.01 -3.26 1.16
N ILE A 13 20.27 -3.55 0.83
CA ILE A 13 20.99 -2.90 -0.29
C ILE A 13 20.28 -3.18 -1.61
N LYS A 14 19.84 -4.43 -1.84
CA LYS A 14 19.06 -4.78 -3.03
C LYS A 14 17.76 -3.98 -3.10
N ALA A 15 16.98 -3.95 -2.01
CA ALA A 15 15.73 -3.19 -1.94
C ALA A 15 15.94 -1.68 -2.18
N PHE A 16 16.99 -1.10 -1.60
CA PHE A 16 17.37 0.29 -1.82
C PHE A 16 17.72 0.55 -3.30
N SER A 17 18.46 -0.36 -3.94
CA SER A 17 18.78 -0.25 -5.37
C SER A 17 17.55 -0.38 -6.29
N GLU A 18 16.49 -1.05 -5.83
CA GLU A 18 15.19 -1.17 -6.50
C GLU A 18 14.28 0.04 -6.24
N GLY A 19 14.74 1.04 -5.47
CA GLY A 19 13.97 2.24 -5.13
C GLY A 19 12.91 2.03 -4.03
N LYS A 20 13.01 0.96 -3.23
CA LYS A 20 12.11 0.75 -2.09
C LYS A 20 12.48 1.68 -0.94
N GLU A 21 11.46 2.14 -0.21
CA GLU A 21 11.66 2.93 1.01
C GLU A 21 12.31 2.06 2.10
N ILE A 22 13.42 2.55 2.64
CA ILE A 22 14.17 1.91 3.73
C ILE A 22 14.02 2.78 4.99
N GLU A 23 13.88 2.12 6.13
CA GLU A 23 13.94 2.77 7.43
C GLU A 23 15.18 2.33 8.20
N ARG A 24 15.72 3.24 9.01
CA ARG A 24 16.79 2.98 9.97
C ARG A 24 16.37 3.39 11.37
N ARG A 25 16.99 2.77 12.37
CA ARG A 25 16.96 3.24 13.75
C ARG A 25 18.31 2.99 14.41
N SER A 26 18.65 3.82 15.39
CA SER A 26 19.80 3.53 16.24
C SER A 26 19.46 2.38 17.19
N PHE A 27 20.45 1.58 17.56
CA PHE A 27 20.26 0.50 18.52
C PHE A 27 19.69 1.05 19.84
N GLY A 28 18.58 0.47 20.30
CA GLY A 28 17.85 0.93 21.49
C GLY A 28 16.82 2.04 21.24
N GLU A 29 16.75 2.63 20.04
CA GLU A 29 15.64 3.52 19.67
C GLU A 29 14.40 2.68 19.32
N LYS A 30 13.21 3.14 19.75
CA LYS A 30 11.93 2.50 19.40
C LYS A 30 11.44 2.91 18.01
N GLN A 31 11.74 4.13 17.57
CA GLN A 31 11.18 4.72 16.37
C GLN A 31 12.08 4.46 15.15
N TRP A 32 11.45 4.04 14.05
CA TRP A 32 12.07 3.94 12.74
C TRP A 32 11.99 5.29 12.03
N LYS A 33 13.06 5.66 11.32
CA LYS A 33 13.19 6.90 10.54
C LYS A 33 13.58 6.56 9.11
N GLU A 34 13.13 7.34 8.15
CA GLU A 34 13.51 7.15 6.75
C GLU A 34 15.04 7.21 6.56
N ALA A 35 15.57 6.29 5.76
CA ALA A 35 16.98 6.16 5.47
C ALA A 35 17.26 6.52 4.00
N ASN A 36 17.77 7.73 3.77
CA ASN A 36 18.17 8.21 2.44
C ASN A 36 19.52 7.63 1.97
N TYR A 37 20.25 6.97 2.86
CA TYR A 37 21.51 6.31 2.58
C TYR A 37 21.71 5.14 3.57
N ILE A 38 22.51 4.16 3.18
CA ILE A 38 22.88 3.02 4.01
C ILE A 38 24.34 3.16 4.40
N VAL A 39 24.61 3.28 5.70
CA VAL A 39 25.97 3.24 6.26
C VAL A 39 26.09 2.00 7.13
N HIS A 40 27.12 1.20 6.88
CA HIS A 40 27.45 0.07 7.73
C HIS A 40 28.03 0.56 9.06
N THR A 41 27.22 0.51 10.13
CA THR A 41 27.67 0.74 11.50
C THR A 41 26.99 -0.25 12.43
N ASP A 42 27.66 -0.63 13.51
CA ASP A 42 27.12 -1.56 14.51
C ASP A 42 26.00 -0.92 15.36
N CYS A 43 25.79 0.38 15.20
CA CYS A 43 24.79 1.15 15.96
C CYS A 43 23.47 1.35 15.20
N ASN A 44 23.36 0.93 13.94
CA ASN A 44 22.15 1.13 13.14
C ASN A 44 21.53 -0.20 12.72
N GLU A 45 20.21 -0.31 12.90
CA GLU A 45 19.41 -1.37 12.31
C GLU A 45 18.66 -0.80 11.09
N TYR A 46 18.50 -1.62 10.06
CA TYR A 46 17.77 -1.26 8.84
C TYR A 46 16.64 -2.25 8.57
N ARG A 47 15.55 -1.75 8.01
CA ARG A 47 14.49 -2.58 7.45
C ARG A 47 13.94 -1.96 6.17
N ILE A 48 13.39 -2.80 5.31
CA ILE A 48 12.49 -2.31 4.26
C ILE A 48 11.24 -1.79 4.97
N LYS A 49 10.82 -0.56 4.66
CA LYS A 49 9.62 0.00 5.24
C LYS A 49 8.44 -0.94 5.00
N PRO A 50 7.72 -1.38 6.04
CA PRO A 50 6.55 -2.21 5.84
C PRO A 50 5.56 -1.47 4.95
N SER A 51 5.28 -2.02 3.76
CA SER A 51 4.19 -1.51 2.95
C SER A 51 2.88 -1.80 3.69
N PRO A 52 2.01 -0.80 3.91
CA PRO A 52 0.72 -1.06 4.50
C PRO A 52 0.00 -2.12 3.68
N LYS A 53 -0.48 -3.16 4.37
CA LYS A 53 -1.30 -4.20 3.74
C LYS A 53 -2.71 -3.65 3.60
N TYR A 54 -3.34 -3.96 2.48
CA TYR A 54 -4.72 -3.61 2.23
C TYR A 54 -5.48 -4.89 1.93
N ARG A 55 -6.71 -4.96 2.43
CA ARG A 55 -7.65 -6.02 2.09
C ARG A 55 -8.84 -5.46 1.32
N PRO A 56 -9.55 -6.32 0.57
CA PRO A 56 -10.80 -5.94 -0.08
C PRO A 56 -11.86 -5.56 0.96
N PHE A 57 -12.90 -4.86 0.50
CA PHE A 57 -14.09 -4.60 1.30
C PHE A 57 -14.87 -5.89 1.56
N ALA A 58 -15.42 -6.01 2.76
CA ALA A 58 -16.23 -7.15 3.18
C ALA A 58 -17.67 -7.07 2.66
N ASN A 59 -18.19 -5.85 2.43
CA ASN A 59 -19.53 -5.59 1.93
C ASN A 59 -19.68 -4.12 1.46
N ALA A 60 -20.86 -3.80 0.93
CA ALA A 60 -21.21 -2.45 0.47
C ALA A 60 -21.14 -1.38 1.58
N GLU A 61 -21.51 -1.68 2.81
CA GLU A 61 -21.50 -0.72 3.92
C GLU A 61 -20.06 -0.29 4.26
N GLU A 62 -19.14 -1.24 4.35
CA GLU A 62 -17.72 -0.97 4.57
C GLU A 62 -17.11 -0.19 3.39
N CYS A 63 -17.47 -0.57 2.15
CA CYS A 63 -17.04 0.15 0.96
C CYS A 63 -17.50 1.62 1.00
N MET A 64 -18.77 1.87 1.33
CA MET A 64 -19.32 3.22 1.43
C MET A 64 -18.69 4.02 2.56
N GLN A 65 -18.50 3.42 3.74
CA GLN A 65 -17.85 4.08 4.87
C GLN A 65 -16.41 4.50 4.57
N GLU A 66 -15.64 3.66 3.89
CA GLU A 66 -14.27 4.02 3.48
C GLU A 66 -14.30 5.10 2.41
N MET A 67 -15.15 4.97 1.40
CA MET A 67 -15.26 5.91 0.28
C MET A 67 -15.59 7.34 0.73
N LEU A 68 -16.37 7.53 1.79
CA LEU A 68 -16.68 8.84 2.35
C LEU A 68 -15.46 9.58 2.91
N LYS A 69 -14.36 8.87 3.19
CA LYS A 69 -13.08 9.46 3.63
C LYS A 69 -12.27 10.05 2.48
N HIS A 70 -12.63 9.74 1.23
CA HIS A 70 -11.89 10.10 0.02
C HIS A 70 -12.65 11.14 -0.81
N GLN A 71 -11.90 12.00 -1.52
CA GLN A 71 -12.48 13.04 -2.37
C GLN A 71 -11.91 13.01 -3.80
N PRO A 72 -12.76 13.19 -4.82
CA PRO A 72 -14.22 13.23 -4.77
C PRO A 72 -14.83 11.84 -4.51
N VAL A 73 -15.91 11.81 -3.73
CA VAL A 73 -16.62 10.56 -3.36
C VAL A 73 -17.09 9.81 -4.61
N GLY A 74 -16.87 8.50 -4.66
CA GLY A 74 -17.33 7.63 -5.75
C GLY A 74 -16.45 7.61 -6.99
N TRP A 75 -15.33 8.34 -7.02
CA TRP A 75 -14.42 8.37 -8.16
C TRP A 75 -13.20 7.49 -7.96
N LEU A 76 -12.92 6.69 -8.97
CA LEU A 76 -11.82 5.72 -9.02
C LEU A 76 -10.88 6.03 -10.19
N LYS A 77 -9.63 5.62 -10.04
CA LYS A 77 -8.63 5.70 -11.10
C LYS A 77 -8.04 4.32 -11.36
N GLN A 78 -8.06 3.88 -12.62
CA GLN A 78 -7.45 2.60 -12.97
C GLN A 78 -5.92 2.72 -12.92
N LYS A 79 -5.25 1.75 -12.30
CA LYS A 79 -3.80 1.81 -12.08
C LYS A 79 -2.99 1.83 -13.37
N VAL A 80 -3.42 1.09 -14.39
CA VAL A 80 -2.68 0.95 -15.66
C VAL A 80 -2.96 2.10 -16.62
N SER A 81 -4.21 2.23 -17.09
CA SER A 81 -4.58 3.22 -18.11
C SER A 81 -4.71 4.66 -17.58
N LYS A 82 -4.78 4.82 -16.25
CA LYS A 82 -5.06 6.09 -15.57
C LYS A 82 -6.42 6.71 -15.90
N VAL A 83 -7.30 5.96 -16.59
CA VAL A 83 -8.69 6.37 -16.84
C VAL A 83 -9.44 6.52 -15.52
N ILE A 84 -10.26 7.56 -15.46
CA ILE A 84 -11.08 7.92 -14.30
C ILE A 84 -12.49 7.37 -14.51
N TYR A 85 -13.01 6.75 -13.46
CA TYR A 85 -14.32 6.11 -13.45
C TYR A 85 -15.15 6.59 -12.25
N CYS A 86 -16.47 6.46 -12.33
CA CYS A 86 -17.36 6.60 -11.18
C CYS A 86 -17.96 5.24 -10.79
N ILE A 87 -18.23 5.05 -9.50
CA ILE A 87 -18.99 3.90 -9.01
C ILE A 87 -20.46 4.16 -9.29
N GLY A 88 -21.12 3.24 -9.99
CA GLY A 88 -22.55 3.30 -10.27
C GLY A 88 -23.40 2.58 -9.21
N SER A 89 -22.92 1.44 -8.70
CA SER A 89 -23.55 0.70 -7.59
C SER A 89 -22.54 -0.25 -6.93
N CYS A 90 -22.86 -0.77 -5.74
CA CYS A 90 -22.10 -1.82 -5.07
C CYS A 90 -23.04 -2.75 -4.28
N ASP A 91 -22.65 -4.01 -4.12
CA ASP A 91 -23.36 -5.03 -3.36
C ASP A 91 -22.42 -5.74 -2.38
N ILE A 92 -22.85 -6.90 -1.86
CA ILE A 92 -22.10 -7.67 -0.86
C ILE A 92 -20.74 -8.11 -1.38
N GLU A 93 -20.60 -8.43 -2.67
CA GLU A 93 -19.38 -9.02 -3.23
C GLU A 93 -18.73 -8.16 -4.33
N ASN A 94 -19.49 -7.23 -4.91
CA ASN A 94 -19.13 -6.58 -6.15
C ASN A 94 -19.33 -5.06 -6.15
N ILE A 95 -18.63 -4.42 -7.08
CA ILE A 95 -18.88 -3.04 -7.52
C ILE A 95 -19.21 -2.99 -9.01
N TYR A 96 -20.09 -2.06 -9.36
CA TYR A 96 -20.38 -1.67 -10.72
C TYR A 96 -19.73 -0.30 -11.00
N VAL A 97 -18.91 -0.25 -12.03
CA VAL A 97 -18.15 0.94 -12.42
C VAL A 97 -18.78 1.53 -13.69
N GLY A 98 -19.31 2.75 -13.58
CA GLY A 98 -20.36 3.34 -14.41
C GLY A 98 -20.10 3.55 -15.91
N THR A 99 -18.92 3.21 -16.42
CA THR A 99 -18.62 3.22 -17.87
C THR A 99 -18.19 1.86 -18.41
N THR A 100 -18.08 0.86 -17.54
CA THR A 100 -17.78 -0.52 -17.94
C THR A 100 -19.05 -1.34 -17.78
N THR A 101 -19.46 -2.10 -18.79
CA THR A 101 -20.47 -3.16 -18.63
C THR A 101 -19.97 -4.33 -17.76
N LYS A 102 -18.89 -4.12 -17.00
CA LYS A 102 -18.20 -5.12 -16.21
C LYS A 102 -18.47 -4.87 -14.73
N ILE A 103 -18.82 -5.96 -14.07
CA ILE A 103 -18.92 -6.07 -12.62
C ILE A 103 -17.55 -6.53 -12.12
N HIS A 104 -17.03 -5.88 -11.09
CA HIS A 104 -15.75 -6.24 -10.48
C HIS A 104 -16.00 -6.74 -9.06
N ALA A 105 -15.51 -7.95 -8.76
CA ALA A 105 -15.41 -8.40 -7.37
C ALA A 105 -14.44 -7.50 -6.60
N TYR A 106 -14.67 -7.30 -5.30
CA TYR A 106 -13.86 -6.37 -4.49
C TYR A 106 -12.36 -6.69 -4.51
N ASN A 107 -11.97 -7.97 -4.55
CA ASN A 107 -10.57 -8.38 -4.63
C ASN A 107 -9.90 -7.92 -5.94
N LYS A 108 -10.59 -8.03 -7.06
CA LYS A 108 -10.11 -7.53 -8.36
C LYS A 108 -10.07 -6.01 -8.38
N ALA A 109 -11.06 -5.36 -7.75
CA ALA A 109 -11.09 -3.92 -7.68
C ALA A 109 -9.91 -3.33 -6.89
N LEU A 110 -9.52 -3.97 -5.78
CA LEU A 110 -8.33 -3.61 -5.00
C LEU A 110 -7.05 -3.65 -5.85
N ASP A 111 -6.92 -4.66 -6.72
CA ASP A 111 -5.76 -4.82 -7.58
C ASP A 111 -5.73 -3.81 -8.73
N GLU A 112 -6.89 -3.47 -9.30
CA GLU A 112 -7.00 -2.70 -10.55
C GLU A 112 -7.18 -1.20 -10.35
N PHE A 113 -7.73 -0.76 -9.22
CA PHE A 113 -8.13 0.63 -8.98
C PHE A 113 -7.46 1.26 -7.75
N THR A 114 -7.40 2.58 -7.76
CA THR A 114 -7.16 3.45 -6.60
C THR A 114 -8.36 4.37 -6.43
N PHE A 115 -8.52 4.95 -5.24
CA PHE A 115 -9.33 6.15 -5.11
C PHE A 115 -8.72 7.28 -5.95
N TYR A 116 -9.54 8.29 -6.28
CA TYR A 116 -9.09 9.41 -7.10
C TYR A 116 -7.92 10.19 -6.47
N ASP A 117 -7.89 10.31 -5.14
CA ASP A 117 -6.82 10.94 -4.37
C ASP A 117 -5.49 10.16 -4.38
N GLY A 118 -5.46 8.99 -5.03
CA GLY A 118 -4.28 8.14 -5.18
C GLY A 118 -4.10 7.10 -4.08
N SER A 119 -4.96 7.08 -3.07
CA SER A 119 -4.95 6.04 -2.04
C SER A 119 -5.47 4.70 -2.57
N VAL A 120 -5.06 3.60 -1.93
CA VAL A 120 -5.42 2.24 -2.34
C VAL A 120 -6.92 2.00 -2.14
N PHE A 121 -7.59 1.41 -3.13
CA PHE A 121 -9.01 1.08 -3.06
C PHE A 121 -9.24 -0.18 -2.20
N GLY A 122 -9.27 0.00 -0.89
CA GLY A 122 -9.49 -1.07 0.09
C GLY A 122 -9.32 -0.59 1.52
N VAL A 123 -9.44 -1.51 2.47
CA VAL A 123 -9.24 -1.21 3.90
C VAL A 123 -7.79 -1.47 4.26
N LYS A 124 -7.14 -0.48 4.86
CA LYS A 124 -5.79 -0.64 5.42
C LYS A 124 -5.86 -1.62 6.59
N GLU A 125 -5.12 -2.73 6.50
CA GLU A 125 -4.92 -3.61 7.65
C GLU A 125 -3.93 -2.95 8.60
N GLU A 126 -4.31 -2.83 9.87
CA GLU A 126 -3.36 -2.49 10.92
C GLU A 126 -2.42 -3.69 11.08
N SER A 127 -1.19 -3.52 10.61
CA SER A 127 -0.12 -4.47 10.92
C SER A 127 0.18 -4.36 12.42
N GLU A 128 -0.15 -5.41 13.18
CA GLU A 128 0.30 -5.58 14.56
C GLU A 128 1.82 -5.33 14.60
N GLY A 129 2.21 -4.25 15.30
CA GLY A 129 3.58 -3.78 15.42
C GLY A 129 4.23 -4.25 16.71
#